data_AF-A0A4S9GQS2-F1
#
_entry.id   AF-A0A4S9GQS2-F1
#
_cell.length_a   1.000
_cell.length_b   1.000
_cell.length_c   1.000
_cell.angle_alpha   90.00
_cell.angle_beta   90.00
_cell.angle_gamma   90.00
#
_symmetry.space_group_name_H-M   'P 1'
#
loop_
_entity.id
_entity.type
_entity.pdbx_description
1 polymer ?
#
loop_
_entity_poly.entity_id
_entity_poly.type
_entity_poly.pdbx_seq_one_letter_code
_entity_poly.pdbx_strand_id
1 'polypeptide(L)'
;MSLESHYPSDCPFCRISEAYPASSGSPIPSAPDPTLVDPNAFVILSSDHILAFLDILPMTTGHVLLTTRVHHEKLSEVPIGPTAQALGYWMPLMSRALAKTLDIEDWNVVQNNGARASQVVPHVHFHFIPRYPDGRKPPSKKSKGDTFEVKSWKMFGRGQREELDEEEAVALAQHIREALKREVEALQNDTGKL
;
A
#
# COMPACT_ATOMS: atom_id res chain seq x y z
N MET A 1 28.05 -2.28 11.42
CA MET A 1 26.80 -3.07 11.45
C MET A 1 26.81 -3.98 10.23
N SER A 2 26.57 -5.29 10.39
CA SER A 2 26.39 -6.20 9.24
C SER A 2 25.08 -5.86 8.52
N LEU A 3 25.01 -6.09 7.21
CA LEU A 3 23.80 -5.87 6.41
C LEU A 3 22.61 -6.68 6.96
N GLU A 4 22.87 -7.84 7.54
CA GLU A 4 21.88 -8.72 8.17
C GLU A 4 21.20 -8.09 9.39
N SER A 5 21.86 -7.19 10.12
CA SER A 5 21.26 -6.49 11.27
C SER A 5 20.17 -5.49 10.90
N HIS A 6 19.93 -5.25 9.61
CA HIS A 6 18.89 -4.33 9.12
C HIS A 6 17.61 -5.06 8.71
N TYR A 7 17.63 -6.39 8.63
CA TYR A 7 16.47 -7.18 8.27
C TYR A 7 15.74 -7.70 9.51
N PRO A 8 14.41 -7.67 9.54
CA PRO A 8 13.66 -8.29 10.62
C PRO A 8 13.90 -9.82 10.58
N SER A 9 14.01 -10.43 11.76
CA SER A 9 14.24 -11.89 11.89
C SER A 9 13.05 -12.74 11.41
N ASP A 10 11.87 -12.13 11.34
CA ASP A 10 10.63 -12.71 10.84
C ASP A 10 9.97 -11.73 9.85
N CYS A 11 9.40 -12.23 8.76
CA CYS A 11 8.86 -11.38 7.70
C CYS A 11 7.47 -10.85 8.08
N PRO A 12 7.30 -9.53 8.32
CA PRO A 12 6.00 -8.97 8.67
C PRO A 12 4.95 -9.17 7.57
N PHE A 13 5.36 -9.16 6.29
CA PHE A 13 4.41 -9.33 5.18
C PHE A 13 3.92 -10.78 5.05
N CYS A 14 4.73 -11.76 5.44
CA CYS A 14 4.27 -13.15 5.55
C CYS A 14 3.22 -13.29 6.66
N ARG A 15 3.48 -12.72 7.85
CA ARG A 15 2.50 -12.70 8.95
C ARG A 15 1.16 -12.07 8.55
N ILE A 16 1.20 -10.93 7.86
CA ILE A 16 -0.04 -10.30 7.35
C ILE A 16 -0.70 -11.22 6.31
N SER A 17 0.06 -11.81 5.38
CA SER A 17 -0.49 -12.72 4.37
C SER A 17 -1.22 -13.92 5.00
N GLU A 18 -0.67 -14.49 6.07
CA GLU A 18 -1.27 -15.60 6.82
C GLU A 18 -2.53 -15.18 7.58
N ALA A 19 -2.52 -14.02 8.24
CA ALA A 19 -3.66 -13.51 8.99
C ALA A 19 -4.85 -13.10 8.09
N TYR A 20 -4.57 -12.69 6.85
CA TYR A 20 -5.59 -12.30 5.87
C TYR A 20 -5.53 -13.22 4.65
N PRO A 21 -6.10 -14.44 4.71
CA PRO A 21 -6.10 -15.37 3.59
C PRO A 21 -6.88 -14.81 2.40
N ALA A 22 -6.58 -15.34 1.21
CA ALA A 22 -7.32 -14.98 0.00
C ALA A 22 -8.78 -15.42 0.15
N SER A 23 -9.71 -14.50 -0.02
CA SER A 23 -11.13 -14.80 0.10
C SER A 23 -11.66 -15.41 -1.19
N SER A 24 -12.42 -16.50 -1.09
CA SER A 24 -13.03 -17.22 -2.22
C SER A 24 -14.11 -16.43 -2.99
N GLY A 25 -14.51 -15.25 -2.51
CA GLY A 25 -15.58 -14.43 -3.11
C GLY A 25 -15.09 -13.19 -3.86
N SER A 26 -14.51 -12.23 -3.14
CA SER A 26 -14.02 -10.98 -3.73
C SER A 26 -12.68 -10.59 -3.12
N PRO A 27 -11.64 -10.33 -3.92
CA PRO A 27 -10.32 -9.99 -3.41
C PRO A 27 -10.30 -8.66 -2.64
N ILE A 28 -11.39 -7.89 -2.62
CA ILE A 28 -11.51 -6.62 -1.87
C ILE A 28 -12.40 -6.85 -0.64
N PRO A 29 -11.84 -7.10 0.55
CA PRO A 29 -12.63 -7.39 1.75
C PRO A 29 -13.56 -6.22 2.12
N SER A 30 -14.70 -6.48 2.75
CA SER A 30 -15.63 -5.41 3.17
C SER A 30 -15.07 -4.63 4.37
N ALA A 31 -14.79 -5.36 5.45
CA ALA A 31 -14.31 -4.82 6.72
C ALA A 31 -13.33 -5.82 7.37
N PRO A 32 -12.07 -5.90 6.90
CA PRO A 32 -11.07 -6.74 7.55
C PRO A 32 -10.78 -6.19 8.96
N ASP A 33 -10.68 -7.07 9.95
CA ASP A 33 -10.29 -6.71 11.32
C ASP A 33 -8.80 -6.36 11.36
N PRO A 34 -8.40 -5.09 11.61
CA PRO A 34 -6.99 -4.69 11.59
C PRO A 34 -6.13 -5.34 12.68
N THR A 35 -6.76 -5.85 13.74
CA THR A 35 -6.11 -6.31 14.98
C THR A 35 -5.61 -7.76 14.93
N LEU A 36 -5.78 -8.44 13.77
CA LEU A 36 -5.30 -9.81 13.58
C LEU A 36 -3.77 -9.94 13.59
N VAL A 37 -3.04 -8.83 13.51
CA VAL A 37 -1.58 -8.77 13.54
C VAL A 37 -1.11 -7.59 14.37
N ASP A 38 0.08 -7.71 14.95
CA ASP A 38 0.78 -6.62 15.66
C ASP A 38 2.11 -6.28 14.94
N PRO A 39 2.33 -5.02 14.56
CA PRO A 39 1.38 -3.90 14.58
C PRO A 39 0.17 -4.12 13.65
N ASN A 40 -0.94 -3.42 13.93
CA ASN A 40 -2.19 -3.48 13.18
C ASN A 40 -1.98 -3.31 11.66
N ALA A 41 -2.76 -4.02 10.84
CA ALA A 41 -2.69 -3.94 9.38
C ALA A 41 -4.02 -3.54 8.76
N PHE A 42 -4.03 -2.43 8.03
CA PHE A 42 -5.23 -1.91 7.37
C PHE A 42 -5.32 -2.43 5.93
N VAL A 43 -5.86 -3.63 5.77
CA VAL A 43 -5.91 -4.35 4.48
C VAL A 43 -6.90 -3.71 3.50
N ILE A 44 -6.45 -3.55 2.26
CA ILE A 44 -7.19 -3.00 1.13
C ILE A 44 -7.53 -4.09 0.12
N LEU A 45 -6.56 -4.95 -0.21
CA LEU A 45 -6.70 -6.03 -1.20
C LEU A 45 -6.14 -7.32 -0.62
N SER A 46 -6.84 -8.44 -0.83
CA SER A 46 -6.52 -9.79 -0.39
C SER A 46 -6.89 -10.80 -1.50
N SER A 47 -6.07 -10.87 -2.56
CA SER A 47 -6.26 -11.80 -3.70
C SER A 47 -5.43 -13.07 -3.54
N ASP A 48 -5.53 -14.03 -4.47
CA ASP A 48 -4.76 -15.30 -4.40
C ASP A 48 -3.24 -15.13 -4.49
N HIS A 49 -2.75 -14.10 -5.20
CA HIS A 49 -1.32 -13.93 -5.46
C HIS A 49 -0.71 -12.68 -4.83
N ILE A 50 -1.54 -11.68 -4.54
CA ILE A 50 -1.08 -10.40 -3.99
C ILE A 50 -1.99 -9.89 -2.87
N LEU A 51 -1.41 -9.04 -2.04
CA LEU A 51 -2.04 -8.38 -0.91
C LEU A 51 -1.70 -6.88 -0.96
N ALA A 52 -2.61 -5.99 -0.51
CA ALA A 52 -2.29 -4.58 -0.33
C ALA A 52 -2.87 -4.04 0.98
N PHE A 53 -2.13 -3.14 1.63
CA PHE A 53 -2.45 -2.54 2.92
C PHE A 53 -1.76 -1.18 3.08
N LEU A 54 -2.19 -0.35 4.05
CA LEU A 54 -1.53 0.92 4.34
C LEU A 54 -0.15 0.70 4.98
N ASP A 55 0.83 1.52 4.59
CA ASP A 55 2.11 1.60 5.32
C ASP A 55 1.86 2.22 6.70
N ILE A 56 2.32 1.56 7.75
CA ILE A 56 2.17 2.01 9.15
C ILE A 56 3.05 3.22 9.48
N LEU A 57 4.11 3.45 8.68
CA LEU A 57 5.00 4.60 8.77
C LEU A 57 4.96 5.36 7.43
N PRO A 58 3.81 5.96 7.08
CA PRO A 58 3.58 6.59 5.79
C PRO A 58 4.61 7.68 5.48
N MET A 59 5.02 7.77 4.20
CA MET A 59 5.77 8.94 3.71
C MET A 59 4.85 10.14 3.49
N THR A 60 3.61 9.87 3.09
CA THR A 60 2.50 10.81 2.98
C THR A 60 1.22 10.05 3.31
N THR A 61 0.17 10.75 3.77
CA THR A 61 -1.12 10.12 4.04
C THR A 61 -1.62 9.36 2.80
N GLY A 62 -2.11 8.13 3.00
CA GLY A 62 -2.53 7.25 1.92
C GLY A 62 -1.40 6.44 1.29
N HIS A 63 -0.23 6.39 1.90
CA HIS A 63 0.83 5.47 1.47
C HIS A 63 0.35 4.00 1.53
N VAL A 64 0.27 3.35 0.37
CA VAL A 64 -0.13 1.94 0.25
C VAL A 64 1.07 1.07 -0.12
N LEU A 65 1.14 -0.13 0.46
CA LEU A 65 2.03 -1.20 0.05
C LEU A 65 1.22 -2.27 -0.69
N LEU A 66 1.68 -2.68 -1.88
CA LEU A 66 1.18 -3.84 -2.61
C LEU A 66 2.29 -4.90 -2.68
N THR A 67 2.05 -6.07 -2.14
CA THR A 67 3.06 -7.13 -1.95
C THR A 67 2.61 -8.47 -2.55
N THR A 68 3.57 -9.33 -2.88
CA THR A 68 3.26 -10.73 -3.25
C THR A 68 2.86 -11.52 -2.00
N ARG A 69 1.98 -12.53 -2.15
CA ARG A 69 1.68 -13.43 -1.02
C ARG A 69 2.83 -14.37 -0.71
N VAL A 70 3.33 -15.02 -1.76
CA VAL A 70 4.53 -15.87 -1.67
C VAL A 70 5.72 -14.97 -1.40
N HIS A 71 6.55 -15.41 -0.45
CA HIS A 71 7.77 -14.71 -0.09
C HIS A 71 8.78 -14.77 -1.25
N HIS A 72 9.11 -13.60 -1.77
CA HIS A 72 10.20 -13.38 -2.70
C HIS A 72 10.97 -12.19 -2.16
N GLU A 73 12.28 -12.31 -1.94
CA GLU A 73 13.06 -11.22 -1.35
C GLU A 73 13.16 -10.05 -2.34
N LYS A 74 13.50 -10.38 -3.59
CA LYS A 74 13.70 -9.40 -4.68
C LYS A 74 12.76 -9.68 -5.85
N LEU A 75 12.49 -8.65 -6.63
CA LEU A 75 11.61 -8.74 -7.80
C LEU A 75 12.12 -9.78 -8.82
N SER A 76 13.45 -9.97 -8.93
CA SER A 76 14.07 -10.97 -9.79
C SER A 76 13.73 -12.43 -9.45
N GLU A 77 13.19 -12.68 -8.25
CA GLU A 77 12.81 -14.02 -7.78
C GLU A 77 11.33 -14.34 -8.05
N VAL A 78 10.54 -13.33 -8.47
CA VAL A 78 9.13 -13.54 -8.80
C VAL A 78 9.05 -14.31 -10.12
N PRO A 79 8.41 -15.50 -10.15
CA PRO A 79 8.31 -16.28 -11.37
C PRO A 79 7.40 -15.59 -12.39
N ILE A 80 7.76 -15.70 -13.68
CA ILE A 80 6.90 -15.29 -14.78
C ILE A 80 5.70 -16.23 -14.82
N GLY A 81 4.52 -15.72 -14.46
CA GLY A 81 3.33 -16.53 -14.27
C GLY A 81 2.22 -15.78 -13.53
N PRO A 82 1.34 -16.48 -12.79
CA PRO A 82 0.18 -15.88 -12.14
C PRO A 82 0.51 -14.72 -11.20
N THR A 83 1.59 -14.81 -10.41
CA THR A 83 2.02 -13.71 -9.53
C THR A 83 2.43 -12.46 -10.32
N ALA A 84 3.23 -12.61 -11.37
CA ALA A 84 3.63 -11.48 -12.22
C ALA A 84 2.43 -10.86 -12.96
N GLN A 85 1.50 -11.68 -13.42
CA GLN A 85 0.25 -11.22 -14.05
C GLN A 85 -0.62 -10.45 -13.05
N ALA A 86 -0.76 -10.95 -11.81
CA ALA A 86 -1.51 -10.28 -10.76
C ALA A 86 -0.90 -8.92 -10.40
N LEU A 87 0.43 -8.82 -10.28
CA LEU A 87 1.13 -7.54 -10.10
C LEU A 87 0.75 -6.57 -11.23
N GLY A 88 0.88 -6.98 -12.49
CA GLY A 88 0.55 -6.14 -13.65
C GLY A 88 -0.92 -5.73 -13.73
N TYR A 89 -1.84 -6.60 -13.31
CA TYR A 89 -3.27 -6.34 -13.28
C TYR A 89 -3.68 -5.33 -12.20
N TRP A 90 -3.17 -5.51 -10.97
CA TRP A 90 -3.63 -4.76 -9.82
C TRP A 90 -2.92 -3.41 -9.61
N MET A 91 -1.66 -3.26 -10.05
CA MET A 91 -0.95 -1.98 -9.94
C MET A 91 -1.70 -0.78 -10.58
N PRO A 92 -2.20 -0.86 -11.84
CA PRO A 92 -2.95 0.25 -12.43
C PRO A 92 -4.30 0.47 -11.75
N LEU A 93 -4.99 -0.59 -11.31
CA LEU A 93 -6.25 -0.49 -10.55
C LEU A 93 -6.04 0.24 -9.22
N MET A 94 -5.01 -0.14 -8.47
CA MET A 94 -4.65 0.50 -7.20
C MET A 94 -4.28 1.98 -7.40
N SER A 95 -3.51 2.30 -8.45
CA SER A 95 -3.18 3.68 -8.79
C SER A 95 -4.44 4.53 -9.01
N ARG A 96 -5.40 4.03 -9.80
CA ARG A 96 -6.67 4.74 -10.06
C ARG A 96 -7.52 4.90 -8.80
N ALA A 97 -7.62 3.84 -8.00
CA ALA A 97 -8.36 3.88 -6.74
C ALA A 97 -7.76 4.91 -5.79
N LEU A 98 -6.45 4.89 -5.58
CA LEU A 98 -5.74 5.81 -4.71
C LEU A 98 -5.91 7.28 -5.14
N ALA A 99 -5.71 7.56 -6.44
CA ALA A 99 -5.84 8.91 -6.99
C ALA A 99 -7.25 9.48 -6.77
N LYS A 100 -8.28 8.67 -7.06
CA LYS A 100 -9.69 9.07 -6.87
C LYS A 100 -10.08 9.24 -5.41
N THR A 101 -9.61 8.34 -4.53
CA THR A 101 -9.93 8.42 -3.10
C THR A 101 -9.35 9.68 -2.47
N LEU A 102 -8.16 10.09 -2.88
CA LEU A 102 -7.43 11.20 -2.26
C LEU A 102 -7.58 12.53 -2.99
N ASP A 103 -8.26 12.56 -4.13
CA ASP A 103 -8.35 13.74 -5.03
C ASP A 103 -6.96 14.31 -5.34
N ILE A 104 -6.06 13.43 -5.81
CA ILE A 104 -4.69 13.77 -6.19
C ILE A 104 -4.45 13.50 -7.68
N GLU A 105 -3.58 14.31 -8.28
CA GLU A 105 -3.14 14.14 -9.67
C GLU A 105 -1.79 13.39 -9.74
N ASP A 106 -1.00 13.42 -8.67
CA ASP A 106 0.39 12.95 -8.65
C ASP A 106 0.62 11.90 -7.56
N TRP A 107 1.36 10.85 -7.89
CA TRP A 107 1.88 9.87 -6.93
C TRP A 107 3.15 9.20 -7.47
N ASN A 108 3.94 8.63 -6.57
CA ASN A 108 5.09 7.79 -6.94
C ASN A 108 4.73 6.31 -6.77
N VAL A 109 5.18 5.46 -7.71
CA VAL A 109 5.24 4.00 -7.51
C VAL A 109 6.70 3.59 -7.40
N VAL A 110 7.08 3.01 -6.25
CA VAL A 110 8.50 2.70 -5.95
C VAL A 110 8.63 1.25 -5.49
N GLN A 111 9.64 0.55 -6.01
CA GLN A 111 9.99 -0.79 -5.59
C GLN A 111 11.51 -0.90 -5.47
N ASN A 112 11.99 -1.42 -4.34
CA ASN A 112 13.40 -1.47 -3.98
C ASN A 112 13.90 -2.93 -3.93
N ASN A 113 15.09 -3.20 -4.48
CA ASN A 113 15.70 -4.54 -4.51
C ASN A 113 17.05 -4.54 -3.76
N GLY A 114 17.06 -5.10 -2.55
CA GLY A 114 18.22 -5.21 -1.66
C GLY A 114 18.46 -3.98 -0.77
N ALA A 115 19.15 -4.19 0.35
CA ALA A 115 19.40 -3.15 1.37
C ALA A 115 20.07 -1.87 0.81
N ARG A 116 20.98 -2.01 -0.16
CA ARG A 116 21.66 -0.85 -0.79
C ARG A 116 20.73 -0.01 -1.67
N ALA A 117 19.60 -0.57 -2.10
CA ALA A 117 18.53 0.13 -2.77
C ALA A 117 17.44 0.63 -1.79
N SER A 118 17.73 0.66 -0.48
CA SER A 118 16.79 1.06 0.58
C SER A 118 15.61 0.10 0.78
N GLN A 119 15.76 -1.19 0.46
CA GLN A 119 14.78 -2.21 0.86
C GLN A 119 14.99 -2.56 2.34
N VAL A 120 13.98 -2.31 3.18
CA VAL A 120 14.01 -2.60 4.62
C VAL A 120 13.37 -3.96 4.93
N VAL A 121 12.19 -4.23 4.37
CA VAL A 121 11.55 -5.54 4.47
C VAL A 121 11.97 -6.38 3.26
N PRO A 122 12.67 -7.53 3.45
CA PRO A 122 13.19 -8.38 2.39
C PRO A 122 12.08 -9.25 1.79
N HIS A 123 11.03 -8.62 1.29
CA HIS A 123 9.88 -9.24 0.64
C HIS A 123 9.39 -8.25 -0.42
N VAL A 124 9.12 -8.68 -1.65
CA VAL A 124 8.69 -7.81 -2.76
C VAL A 124 7.44 -7.00 -2.41
N HIS A 125 7.58 -5.67 -2.39
CA HIS A 125 6.49 -4.73 -2.19
C HIS A 125 6.67 -3.48 -3.06
N PHE A 126 5.55 -2.94 -3.53
CA PHE A 126 5.45 -1.71 -4.29
C PHE A 126 4.79 -0.65 -3.41
N HIS A 127 5.49 0.45 -3.21
CA HIS A 127 4.99 1.65 -2.55
C HIS A 127 4.15 2.45 -3.54
N PHE A 128 2.97 2.91 -3.12
CA PHE A 128 2.19 3.93 -3.80
C PHE A 128 2.13 5.13 -2.86
N ILE A 129 2.86 6.20 -3.21
CA ILE A 129 3.09 7.36 -2.33
C ILE A 129 2.37 8.57 -2.94
N PRO A 130 1.21 8.97 -2.39
CA PRO A 130 0.49 10.18 -2.78
C PRO A 130 1.36 11.44 -2.74
N ARG A 131 1.18 12.33 -3.72
CA ARG A 131 1.80 13.65 -3.73
C ARG A 131 0.70 14.70 -3.77
N TYR A 132 0.67 15.55 -2.74
CA TYR A 132 -0.31 16.61 -2.61
C TYR A 132 0.27 17.92 -3.15
N PRO A 133 -0.53 18.75 -3.84
CA PRO A 133 -0.10 20.08 -4.24
C PRO A 133 0.18 20.94 -3.00
N ASP A 134 1.09 21.90 -3.14
CA ASP A 134 1.51 22.78 -2.05
C ASP A 134 0.29 23.45 -1.38
N GLY A 135 0.21 23.34 -0.05
CA GLY A 135 -0.87 23.95 0.74
C GLY A 135 -2.15 23.11 0.88
N ARG A 136 -2.34 22.01 0.15
CA ARG A 136 -3.38 21.02 0.50
C ARG A 136 -2.86 20.08 1.58
N LYS A 137 -3.51 20.10 2.74
CA LYS A 137 -3.37 19.02 3.73
C LYS A 137 -4.20 17.81 3.28
N PRO A 138 -3.77 16.58 3.59
CA PRO A 138 -4.66 15.42 3.50
C PRO A 138 -5.91 15.66 4.35
N PRO A 139 -7.06 15.03 4.04
CA PRO A 139 -8.28 15.20 4.81
C PRO A 139 -8.12 14.54 6.21
N SER A 140 -7.53 15.26 7.16
CA SER A 140 -7.50 14.87 8.59
C SER A 140 -8.52 15.69 9.37
N LYS A 141 -9.25 15.05 10.28
CA LYS A 141 -10.28 15.71 11.10
C LYS A 141 -9.71 16.47 12.31
N LYS A 142 -8.37 16.57 12.44
CA LYS A 142 -7.73 17.24 13.58
C LYS A 142 -6.71 18.29 13.11
N SER A 143 -7.15 19.55 13.07
CA SER A 143 -6.42 20.68 13.68
C SER A 143 -7.16 22.01 13.46
N LYS A 144 -7.94 22.41 14.47
CA LYS A 144 -8.00 23.84 14.83
C LYS A 144 -6.63 24.19 15.39
N GLY A 145 -5.93 25.13 14.75
CA GLY A 145 -4.72 25.75 15.29
C GLY A 145 -3.48 24.88 15.22
N ASP A 146 -2.79 24.89 14.08
CA ASP A 146 -1.37 25.28 14.01
C ASP A 146 -0.92 25.19 12.55
N THR A 147 -0.28 26.25 12.09
CA THR A 147 0.34 26.36 10.78
C THR A 147 1.59 25.50 10.75
N PHE A 148 1.48 24.28 10.23
CA PHE A 148 2.63 23.45 9.90
C PHE A 148 3.12 23.82 8.49
N GLU A 149 4.31 24.44 8.43
CA GLU A 149 5.08 24.62 7.20
C GLU A 149 5.35 23.26 6.55
N VAL A 150 4.94 23.11 5.29
CA VAL A 150 5.35 21.97 4.46
C VAL A 150 6.81 22.20 4.07
N LYS A 151 7.74 21.71 4.89
CA LYS A 151 9.17 21.73 4.55
C LYS A 151 9.48 20.70 3.47
N SER A 152 9.42 21.21 2.25
CA SER A 152 10.27 20.85 1.10
C SER A 152 10.29 19.39 0.65
N TRP A 153 9.61 19.15 -0.47
CA TRP A 153 10.23 18.69 -1.72
C TRP A 153 11.73 18.31 -1.58
N LYS A 154 12.03 17.04 -1.33
CA LYS A 154 13.26 16.37 -1.77
C LYS A 154 13.12 14.86 -1.62
N MET A 155 13.28 14.18 -2.75
CA MET A 155 13.35 12.73 -2.89
C MET A 155 14.32 12.08 -1.88
N PHE A 156 14.02 10.84 -1.50
CA PHE A 156 14.93 9.84 -0.91
C PHE A 156 15.81 10.29 0.27
N GLY A 157 15.40 11.30 1.02
CA GLY A 157 15.86 11.53 2.38
C GLY A 157 14.94 10.82 3.37
N ARG A 158 15.44 10.48 4.56
CA ARG A 158 14.60 10.10 5.71
C ARG A 158 13.73 11.30 6.08
N GLY A 159 12.64 11.53 5.34
CA GLY A 159 11.55 12.36 5.81
C GLY A 159 11.09 11.81 7.15
N GLN A 160 10.69 12.70 8.07
CA GLN A 160 10.08 12.26 9.31
C GLN A 160 8.84 11.45 8.93
N ARG A 161 8.88 10.14 9.18
CA ARG A 161 7.72 9.25 9.07
C ARG A 161 6.93 9.44 10.35
N GLU A 162 5.67 9.81 10.21
CA GLU A 162 4.73 9.86 11.34
C GLU A 162 3.96 8.55 11.38
N GLU A 163 3.58 8.10 12.58
CA GLU A 163 2.74 6.93 12.74
C GLU A 163 1.34 7.19 12.18
N LEU A 164 0.72 6.14 11.63
CA LEU A 164 -0.62 6.21 11.09
C LEU A 164 -1.67 6.16 12.22
N ASP A 165 -2.51 7.18 12.34
CA ASP A 165 -3.66 7.20 13.27
C ASP A 165 -4.66 6.10 12.90
N GLU A 166 -5.07 5.28 13.87
CA GLU A 166 -5.87 4.07 13.60
C GLU A 166 -7.28 4.38 13.06
N GLU A 167 -7.95 5.42 13.57
CA GLU A 167 -9.29 5.79 13.10
C GLU A 167 -9.22 6.32 11.67
N GLU A 168 -8.23 7.16 11.38
CA GLU A 168 -7.97 7.66 10.03
C GLU A 168 -7.57 6.52 9.08
N ALA A 169 -6.80 5.53 9.55
CA ALA A 169 -6.39 4.38 8.78
C ALA A 169 -7.57 3.48 8.38
N VAL A 170 -8.48 3.18 9.32
CA VAL A 170 -9.69 2.39 9.04
C VAL A 170 -10.53 3.07 7.97
N ALA A 171 -10.78 4.37 8.14
CA ALA A 171 -11.59 5.15 7.21
C ALA A 171 -10.92 5.24 5.82
N LEU A 172 -9.61 5.50 5.79
CA LEU A 172 -8.87 5.61 4.54
C LEU A 172 -8.82 4.29 3.79
N ALA A 173 -8.52 3.17 4.47
CA ALA A 173 -8.53 1.86 3.86
C ALA A 173 -9.93 1.52 3.32
N GLN A 174 -11.00 1.86 4.05
CA GLN A 174 -12.37 1.68 3.55
C GLN A 174 -12.62 2.47 2.26
N HIS A 175 -12.28 3.75 2.20
CA HIS A 175 -12.49 4.57 0.99
C HIS A 175 -11.69 4.05 -0.20
N ILE A 176 -10.47 3.56 0.01
CA ILE A 176 -9.67 2.96 -1.07
C ILE A 176 -10.31 1.66 -1.55
N ARG A 177 -10.83 0.81 -0.64
CA ARG A 177 -11.56 -0.41 -1.01
C ARG A 177 -12.80 -0.12 -1.86
N GLU A 178 -13.57 0.91 -1.50
CA GLU A 178 -14.75 1.32 -2.26
C GLU A 178 -14.38 1.83 -3.66
N ALA A 179 -13.33 2.67 -3.77
CA ALA A 179 -12.85 3.13 -5.06
C ALA A 179 -12.33 1.96 -5.92
N LEU A 180 -11.57 1.04 -5.32
CA LEU A 180 -11.03 -0.13 -6.01
C LEU A 180 -12.12 -1.07 -6.53
N LYS A 181 -13.21 -1.26 -5.77
CA LYS A 181 -14.39 -2.03 -6.22
C LYS A 181 -14.98 -1.43 -7.49
N ARG A 182 -15.20 -0.11 -7.50
CA ARG A 182 -15.73 0.61 -8.67
C ARG A 182 -14.82 0.46 -9.90
N GLU A 183 -13.49 0.48 -9.71
CA GLU A 183 -12.54 0.28 -10.80
C GLU A 183 -12.58 -1.14 -11.38
N VAL A 184 -12.71 -2.15 -10.53
CA VAL A 184 -12.84 -3.55 -10.97
C VAL A 184 -14.16 -3.75 -11.73
N GLU A 185 -15.26 -3.25 -11.20
CA GLU A 185 -16.60 -3.32 -11.82
C GLU A 185 -16.61 -2.61 -13.18
N ALA A 186 -16.02 -1.41 -13.28
CA ALA A 186 -15.92 -0.67 -14.53
C ALA A 186 -15.12 -1.44 -15.60
N LEU A 187 -13.99 -2.04 -15.22
CA LEU A 187 -13.18 -2.83 -16.14
C LEU A 187 -13.93 -4.05 -16.64
N GLN A 188 -14.62 -4.78 -15.76
CA GLN A 188 -15.43 -5.95 -16.13
C GLN A 188 -16.52 -5.58 -17.14
N ASN A 189 -17.20 -4.45 -16.91
CA ASN A 189 -18.24 -3.93 -17.80
C ASN A 189 -17.70 -3.52 -19.18
N ASP A 190 -16.46 -3.07 -19.28
CA ASP A 190 -15.84 -2.70 -20.56
C ASP A 190 -15.28 -3.91 -21.30
N THR A 191 -14.71 -4.90 -20.59
CA THR A 191 -14.30 -6.17 -21.21
C THR A 191 -15.46 -7.01 -21.71
N GLY A 192 -16.66 -6.86 -21.13
CA GLY A 192 -17.87 -7.53 -21.60
C GLY A 192 -18.54 -6.88 -22.83
N LYS A 193 -18.00 -5.77 -23.34
CA LYS A 193 -18.48 -5.05 -24.55
C LYS A 193 -17.63 -5.31 -25.80
N LEU A 194 -16.52 -6.04 -25.67
CA LEU A 194 -15.66 -6.49 -26.77
C LEU A 194 -16.00 -7.93 -27.16
#